data_AF-A0A3S5BA58-F1
#
_entry.id   AF-A0A3S5BA58-F1
#
_cell.length_a   1.000
_cell.length_b   1.000
_cell.length_c   1.000
_cell.angle_alpha   90.00
_cell.angle_beta   90.00
_cell.angle_gamma   90.00
#
_symmetry.space_group_name_H-M   'P 1'
#
loop_
_entity.id
_entity.type
_entity.pdbx_description
1 polymer ?
#
loop_
_entity_poly.entity_id
_entity_poly.type
_entity_poly.pdbx_seq_one_letter_code
_entity_poly.pdbx_strand_id
1 'polypeptide(L)'
;MNSVQTSIGALMSSASGSKKLTKEEIVQGFDRLLYDQRAIAAKINELKIDQREHRMVMKVLRGCDTERTGYRLIDGVLVEGKVKDILPDLQQKEEK
;
A
#
# COMPACT_ATOMS: atom_id res chain seq x y z
N MET A 1 -19.30 28.08 -32.57
CA MET A 1 -18.21 28.86 -31.97
C MET A 1 -18.75 29.46 -30.68
N ASN A 2 -18.01 29.26 -29.60
CA ASN A 2 -18.44 29.22 -28.21
C ASN A 2 -18.53 30.59 -27.50
N SER A 3 -19.03 30.52 -26.26
CA SER A 3 -18.71 31.40 -25.13
C SER A 3 -19.62 32.64 -25.06
N VAL A 4 -20.49 32.82 -24.07
CA VAL A 4 -20.21 32.91 -22.63
C VAL A 4 -21.52 32.67 -21.87
N GLN A 5 -21.56 31.66 -20.98
CA GLN A 5 -22.45 31.66 -19.80
C GLN A 5 -21.99 30.53 -18.86
N THR A 6 -20.97 30.82 -18.08
CA THR A 6 -20.60 30.06 -16.89
C THR A 6 -21.03 30.87 -15.67
N SER A 7 -21.42 30.15 -14.62
CA SER A 7 -21.45 30.60 -13.22
C SER A 7 -22.66 31.43 -12.79
N ILE A 8 -23.61 30.75 -12.14
CA ILE A 8 -24.32 31.10 -10.87
C ILE A 8 -25.58 30.20 -10.81
N GLY A 9 -25.39 28.88 -11.00
CA GLY A 9 -26.35 27.87 -10.55
C GLY A 9 -26.08 27.53 -9.09
N ALA A 10 -25.96 28.58 -8.28
CA ALA A 10 -25.70 28.52 -6.87
C ALA A 10 -26.76 27.64 -6.20
N LEU A 11 -26.25 26.71 -5.39
CA LEU A 11 -26.71 26.48 -4.02
C LEU A 11 -28.24 26.53 -3.80
N MET A 12 -28.77 25.35 -3.49
CA MET A 12 -30.01 25.06 -2.74
C MET A 12 -31.22 24.56 -3.52
N SER A 13 -31.36 23.23 -3.54
CA SER A 13 -32.59 22.45 -3.22
C SER A 13 -32.41 21.07 -3.86
N SER A 14 -32.48 19.93 -3.18
CA SER A 14 -33.30 19.57 -2.05
C SER A 14 -32.81 18.21 -1.52
N ALA A 15 -32.71 18.08 -0.20
CA ALA A 15 -32.75 16.78 0.45
C ALA A 15 -34.14 16.16 0.21
N SER A 16 -34.23 15.06 -0.52
CA SER A 16 -35.17 13.94 -0.32
C SER A 16 -35.29 13.11 -1.59
N GLY A 17 -34.87 11.84 -1.52
CA GLY A 17 -35.13 10.87 -2.57
C GLY A 17 -34.11 9.74 -2.49
N SER A 18 -34.42 8.71 -1.71
CA SER A 18 -33.80 7.39 -1.85
C SER A 18 -34.13 6.87 -3.25
N LYS A 19 -33.36 7.32 -4.25
CA LYS A 19 -33.43 6.81 -5.61
C LYS A 19 -33.02 5.34 -5.52
N LYS A 20 -34.00 4.44 -5.62
CA LYS A 20 -33.73 3.01 -5.70
C LYS A 20 -32.79 2.82 -6.88
N LEU A 21 -31.53 2.46 -6.60
CA LEU A 21 -30.54 2.15 -7.63
C LEU A 21 -31.17 1.18 -8.62
N THR A 22 -30.96 1.43 -9.91
CA THR A 22 -31.44 0.50 -10.93
C THR A 22 -30.75 -0.84 -10.76
N LYS A 23 -31.36 -1.93 -11.22
CA LYS A 23 -30.78 -3.27 -11.05
C LYS A 23 -29.39 -3.34 -11.69
N GLU A 24 -29.21 -2.61 -12.78
CA GLU A 24 -27.97 -2.48 -13.53
C GLU A 24 -26.89 -1.72 -12.73
N GLU A 25 -27.26 -0.63 -12.04
CA GLU A 25 -26.35 0.12 -11.15
C GLU A 25 -25.89 -0.73 -9.95
N ILE A 26 -26.78 -1.58 -9.42
CA ILE A 26 -26.46 -2.50 -8.32
C ILE A 26 -25.43 -3.56 -8.76
N VAL A 27 -25.63 -4.15 -9.94
CA VAL A 27 -24.71 -5.16 -10.49
C VAL A 27 -23.33 -4.55 -10.77
N GLN A 28 -23.29 -3.37 -11.39
CA GLN A 28 -22.02 -2.67 -11.64
C GLN A 28 -21.30 -2.30 -10.34
N GLY A 29 -22.03 -1.85 -9.31
CA GLY A 29 -21.47 -1.59 -8.00
C GLY A 29 -20.90 -2.85 -7.34
N PHE A 30 -21.59 -3.98 -7.47
CA PHE A 30 -21.14 -5.27 -6.96
C PHE A 30 -19.88 -5.77 -7.67
N ASP A 31 -19.83 -5.68 -8.99
CA ASP A 31 -18.65 -6.08 -9.77
C ASP A 31 -17.42 -5.25 -9.42
N ARG A 32 -17.60 -3.95 -9.15
CA ARG A 32 -16.54 -3.07 -8.64
C ARG A 32 -16.03 -3.53 -7.28
N LEU A 33 -16.92 -3.87 -6.35
CA LEU A 33 -16.53 -4.39 -5.04
C LEU A 33 -15.77 -5.71 -5.13
N LEU A 34 -16.15 -6.60 -6.06
CA LEU A 34 -15.42 -7.84 -6.31
C LEU A 34 -14.03 -7.59 -6.89
N TYR A 35 -13.90 -6.60 -7.77
CA TYR A 35 -12.59 -6.17 -8.27
C TYR A 35 -11.72 -5.64 -7.13
N ASP A 36 -12.25 -4.73 -6.32
CA ASP A 36 -11.53 -4.14 -5.18
C ASP A 36 -11.14 -5.23 -4.16
N GLN A 37 -12.02 -6.19 -3.87
CA GLN A 37 -11.71 -7.33 -3.00
C GLN A 37 -10.51 -8.13 -3.51
N ARG A 38 -10.47 -8.45 -4.81
CA ARG A 38 -9.35 -9.19 -5.41
C ARG A 38 -8.06 -8.39 -5.39
N ALA A 39 -8.14 -7.08 -5.67
CA ALA A 39 -6.98 -6.19 -5.63
C ALA A 39 -6.40 -6.10 -4.21
N ILE A 40 -7.25 -5.96 -3.19
CA ILE A 40 -6.84 -5.96 -1.78
C ILE A 40 -6.22 -7.31 -1.41
N ALA A 41 -6.84 -8.42 -1.79
CA ALA A 41 -6.30 -9.76 -1.52
C ALA A 41 -4.92 -9.98 -2.16
N ALA A 42 -4.72 -9.50 -3.39
CA ALA A 42 -3.43 -9.53 -4.06
C ALA A 42 -2.38 -8.71 -3.30
N LYS A 43 -2.72 -7.48 -2.89
CA LYS A 43 -1.80 -6.62 -2.13
C LYS A 43 -1.44 -7.22 -0.76
N ILE A 44 -2.41 -7.84 -0.08
CA ILE A 44 -2.17 -8.56 1.18
C ILE A 44 -1.17 -9.70 0.97
N ASN A 45 -1.29 -10.46 -0.12
CA ASN A 45 -0.38 -11.56 -0.39
C ASN A 45 1.04 -11.08 -0.71
N GLU A 46 1.17 -10.00 -1.49
CA GLU A 46 2.46 -9.34 -1.76
C GLU A 46 3.13 -8.92 -0.44
N LEU A 47 2.44 -8.14 0.41
CA LEU A 47 2.99 -7.69 1.70
C LEU A 47 3.34 -8.86 2.63
N LYS A 48 2.55 -9.95 2.61
CA LYS A 48 2.86 -11.17 3.38
C LYS A 48 4.12 -11.87 2.89
N ILE A 49 4.40 -11.84 1.59
CA ILE A 49 5.63 -12.38 1.01
C ILE A 49 6.81 -11.52 1.47
N ASP A 50 6.74 -10.21 1.28
CA ASP A 50 7.80 -9.26 1.69
C ASP A 50 8.13 -9.42 3.17
N GLN A 51 7.11 -9.51 4.02
CA GLN A 51 7.29 -9.70 5.46
C GLN A 51 7.96 -11.05 5.79
N ARG A 52 7.65 -12.12 5.05
CA ARG A 52 8.32 -13.41 5.24
C ARG A 52 9.79 -13.36 4.82
N GLU A 53 10.08 -12.73 3.69
CA GLU A 53 11.45 -12.57 3.20
C GLU A 53 12.29 -11.74 4.17
N HIS A 54 11.75 -10.62 4.66
CA HIS A 54 12.40 -9.80 5.67
C HIS A 54 12.71 -10.58 6.95
N ARG A 55 11.75 -11.37 7.45
CA ARG A 55 11.97 -12.27 8.59
C ARG A 55 13.06 -13.31 8.32
N MET A 56 13.12 -13.85 7.10
CA MET A 56 14.15 -14.82 6.74
C MET A 56 15.54 -14.18 6.77
N VAL A 57 15.69 -12.98 6.22
CA VAL A 57 16.95 -12.22 6.26
C VAL A 57 17.38 -11.97 7.71
N MET A 58 16.48 -11.53 8.58
CA MET A 58 16.81 -11.34 10.00
C MET A 58 17.22 -12.64 10.70
N LYS A 59 16.57 -13.76 10.39
CA LYS A 59 16.93 -15.08 10.94
C LYS A 59 18.36 -15.46 10.56
N VAL A 60 18.76 -15.24 9.31
CA VAL A 60 20.11 -15.53 8.83
C VAL A 60 21.13 -14.58 9.48
N LEU A 61 20.82 -13.28 9.55
CA LEU A 61 21.72 -12.29 10.13
C LEU A 61 21.94 -12.46 11.63
N ARG A 62 20.95 -12.95 12.40
CA ARG A 62 21.12 -13.30 13.82
C ARG A 62 22.12 -14.43 14.06
N GLY A 63 22.30 -15.32 13.09
CA GLY A 63 23.30 -16.38 13.16
C GLY A 63 24.70 -15.94 12.71
N CYS A 64 24.86 -14.71 12.24
CA CYS A 64 26.14 -14.16 11.81
C CYS A 64 26.82 -13.42 12.96
N ASP A 65 28.14 -13.30 12.88
CA ASP A 65 28.92 -12.50 13.83
C ASP A 65 28.53 -11.02 13.75
N THR A 66 28.28 -10.42 14.90
CA THR A 66 27.86 -9.03 15.08
C THR A 66 28.89 -7.99 14.64
N GLU A 67 30.18 -8.35 14.67
CA GLU A 67 31.28 -7.46 14.27
C GLU A 67 31.61 -7.58 12.77
N ARG A 68 30.97 -8.51 12.05
CA ARG A 68 31.13 -8.65 10.61
C ARG A 68 30.59 -7.42 9.89
N THR A 69 31.35 -6.93 8.91
CA THR A 69 30.89 -5.90 7.99
C THR A 69 29.81 -6.46 7.06
N GLY A 70 28.67 -5.78 7.02
CA GLY A 70 27.58 -6.00 6.09
C GLY A 70 27.42 -4.81 5.14
N TYR A 71 26.72 -5.05 4.04
CA TYR A 71 26.42 -4.03 3.04
C TYR A 71 24.94 -4.00 2.78
N ARG A 72 24.37 -2.80 2.71
CA ARG A 72 22.95 -2.58 2.42
C ARG A 72 22.81 -1.74 1.17
N LEU A 73 22.04 -2.21 0.21
CA LEU A 73 21.67 -1.44 -0.97
C LEU A 73 20.45 -0.57 -0.67
N ILE A 74 20.56 0.75 -0.80
CA ILE A 74 19.47 1.72 -0.66
C ILE A 74 19.52 2.65 -1.87
N ASP A 75 18.43 2.71 -2.64
CA ASP A 75 18.28 3.61 -3.80
C ASP A 75 19.47 3.57 -4.77
N GLY A 76 20.06 2.38 -4.96
CA GLY A 76 21.21 2.17 -5.85
C GLY A 76 22.58 2.48 -5.24
N VAL A 77 22.65 2.94 -3.98
CA VAL A 77 23.89 3.18 -3.23
C VAL A 77 24.12 2.05 -2.24
N LEU A 78 25.35 1.50 -2.22
CA LEU A 78 25.76 0.49 -1.27
C LEU A 78 26.33 1.16 -0.01
N VAL A 79 25.66 0.98 1.12
CA VAL A 79 26.07 1.52 2.42
C VAL A 79 26.75 0.41 3.22
N GLU A 80 27.98 0.67 3.67
CA GLU A 80 28.72 -0.20 4.58
C GLU A 80 28.25 0.01 6.02
N GLY A 81 28.04 -1.07 6.77
CA GLY A 81 27.70 -1.03 8.19
C GLY A 81 28.02 -2.35 8.88
N LYS A 82 28.04 -2.37 10.22
CA LYS A 82 28.22 -3.64 10.95
C LYS A 82 26.89 -4.34 11.16
N VAL A 83 26.91 -5.67 11.26
CA VAL A 83 25.70 -6.48 11.51
C VAL A 83 24.95 -6.01 12.77
N LYS A 84 25.67 -5.56 13.81
CA LYS A 84 25.08 -4.99 15.03
C LYS A 84 24.24 -3.73 14.82
N ASP A 85 24.56 -2.91 13.82
CA ASP A 85 23.85 -1.67 13.51
C ASP A 85 22.73 -1.94 12.49
N ILE A 86 22.95 -2.91 11.58
CA ILE A 86 21.99 -3.28 10.54
C ILE A 86 20.79 -4.08 11.11
N LEU A 87 21.00 -4.95 12.09
CA LEU A 87 19.94 -5.74 12.71
C LEU A 87 18.81 -4.90 13.34
N PRO A 88 19.09 -3.92 14.23
CA PRO A 88 18.03 -3.10 14.82
C PRO A 88 17.31 -2.24 13.76
N ASP A 89 18.01 -1.76 12.74
CA ASP A 89 17.41 -1.03 11.61
C ASP A 89 16.42 -1.89 10.82
N LEU A 90 16.70 -3.18 10.65
CA LEU A 90 15.79 -4.12 10.00
C LEU A 90 14.60 -4.44 10.91
N GLN A 91 14.80 -4.58 12.22
CA GLN A 91 13.69 -4.83 13.16
C GLN A 91 12.73 -3.63 13.25
N GLN A 92 13.24 -2.40 13.31
CA GLN A 92 12.41 -1.19 13.35
C GLN A 92 11.55 -1.01 12.09
N LYS A 93 12.03 -1.52 10.94
CA LYS A 93 11.29 -1.52 9.66
C LYS A 93 10.28 -2.65 9.54
N GLU A 94 10.34 -3.69 10.37
CA GLU A 94 9.31 -4.74 10.40
C GLU A 94 8.05 -4.28 11.14
N GLU A 95 8.19 -3.39 12.13
CA GLU A 95 7.07 -2.88 12.95
C GLU A 95 6.29 -1.72 12.33
N LYS A 96 6.82 -1.08 11.29
CA LYS A 96 6.19 0.05 10.58
C LYS A 96 5.63 -0.38 9.23
#